data_AF-A0AAX0WUX2-F1
#
_entry.id   AF-A0AAX0WUX2-F1
#
_cell.length_a   1.000
_cell.length_b   1.000
_cell.length_c   1.000
_cell.angle_alpha   90.00
_cell.angle_beta   90.00
_cell.angle_gamma   90.00
#
_symmetry.space_group_name_H-M   'P 1'
#
loop_
_entity.id
_entity.type
_entity.pdbx_description
1 polymer ?
#
loop_
_entity_poly.entity_id
_entity_poly.type
_entity_poly.pdbx_seq_one_letter_code
_entity_poly.pdbx_strand_id
1 'polypeptide(L)'
;MKRITIKKALKRYDKNKGYGRTLIKEEPHVKELRNFYDELKEDNLSPSSLLKLAQILIGKNTRTEMSESGKTFEGLVNQLGGYEALDTLNAAKQLTEDNVAFLERHPNDAKALAPLVITISKNIAASDKKKIFYAVEKIKNPPALIAVFKELELITQTKNASFFINVLSLLNKGDLNSDEVLPLLKETDIIIINSILKTLAEKNSSLVTLPNLMNILKVKHHYIFLDLLKCLPPNQESLSSLFQANDALDKCYWAKDIIINFNNAGWDLQPYLEKILSGKIDDWALSSATARLVRMKLKAELLQFILSTIFAHSNESSELLDAVETLNKEGCLDDLFLKMAFEVPKFSNQVAAALVTLQKAQLYNETTKIYVCVRREYALGLAQFWVQFSKTECSNPAPRVTMLQQPQCAPYTADVIEFLRKNELHNERNIIAVCNAKLTNNALYNMLNIMKEAKILDQTSFDILLPKLSFIKTLYSGAKCLANAEKLDSINFDILIKDPINAVALAKKMGGKPYPKDYTFLKNAGAQDFATICRNTLLLCQGHRQGLFFPKMSLEQTQSFEKGRNKTLIEAQSETLIKIAKYSGDQELEEETEHHNAQETYSSFKF
;
A
#
# COMPACT_ATOMS: atom_id res chain seq x y z
N MET A 1 -5.15 31.48 -51.17
CA MET A 1 -5.57 32.60 -52.05
C MET A 1 -6.22 32.02 -53.31
N LYS A 2 -7.21 32.69 -53.91
CA LYS A 2 -7.86 32.23 -55.17
C LYS A 2 -7.21 32.84 -56.40
N ARG A 3 -7.13 32.08 -57.51
CA ARG A 3 -6.66 32.55 -58.82
C ARG A 3 -7.41 33.80 -59.31
N ILE A 4 -8.71 33.89 -59.00
CA ILE A 4 -9.53 35.04 -59.35
C ILE A 4 -9.06 36.35 -58.70
N THR A 5 -8.40 36.29 -57.54
CA THR A 5 -7.84 37.46 -56.85
C THR A 5 -6.73 38.09 -57.70
N ILE A 6 -5.84 37.28 -58.27
CA ILE A 6 -4.78 37.74 -59.18
C ILE A 6 -5.36 38.29 -60.47
N LYS A 7 -6.36 37.61 -61.06
CA LYS A 7 -7.08 38.10 -62.25
C LYS A 7 -7.68 39.49 -62.02
N LYS A 8 -8.32 39.70 -60.86
CA LYS A 8 -8.92 40.98 -60.49
C LYS A 8 -7.84 42.06 -60.30
N ALA A 9 -6.72 41.73 -59.68
CA ALA A 9 -5.59 42.64 -59.52
C ALA A 9 -5.00 43.07 -60.87
N LEU A 10 -4.73 42.12 -61.79
CA LEU A 10 -4.23 42.41 -63.14
C LEU A 10 -5.23 43.25 -63.97
N LYS A 11 -6.53 42.94 -63.90
CA LYS A 11 -7.56 43.74 -64.57
C LYS A 11 -7.64 45.18 -64.04
N ARG A 12 -7.48 45.36 -62.73
CA ARG A 12 -7.46 46.69 -62.10
C ARG A 12 -6.24 47.49 -62.56
N TYR A 13 -5.07 46.85 -62.61
CA TYR A 13 -3.87 47.45 -63.18
C TYR A 13 -4.08 47.89 -64.64
N ASP A 14 -4.60 47.00 -65.49
CA ASP A 14 -4.81 47.30 -66.91
C ASP A 14 -5.80 48.45 -67.14
N LYS A 15 -6.80 48.59 -66.28
CA LYS A 15 -7.78 49.67 -66.36
C LYS A 15 -7.20 51.04 -65.99
N ASN A 16 -6.19 51.06 -65.12
CA ASN A 16 -5.70 52.29 -64.51
C ASN A 16 -4.28 52.68 -64.97
N LYS A 17 -3.56 51.80 -65.68
CA LYS A 17 -2.21 52.09 -66.18
C LYS A 17 -2.24 53.27 -67.16
N GLY A 18 -1.36 54.25 -66.94
CA GLY A 18 -1.30 55.46 -67.77
C GLY A 18 -0.98 55.16 -69.24
N TYR A 19 -1.44 56.02 -70.15
CA TYR A 19 -1.39 55.88 -71.62
C TYR A 19 -0.04 55.41 -72.18
N GLY A 20 1.09 55.87 -71.63
CA GLY A 20 2.44 55.48 -72.08
C GLY A 20 2.82 54.02 -71.83
N ARG A 21 2.23 53.36 -70.81
CA ARG A 21 2.46 51.94 -70.51
C ARG A 21 1.60 51.00 -71.36
N THR A 22 0.57 51.55 -72.00
CA THR A 22 -0.32 50.81 -72.91
C THR A 22 0.31 50.61 -74.29
N LEU A 23 1.25 51.48 -74.69
CA LEU A 23 1.78 51.54 -76.06
C LEU A 23 3.26 51.15 -76.22
N ILE A 24 4.09 51.20 -75.16
CA ILE A 24 5.57 51.15 -75.33
C ILE A 24 6.21 49.89 -74.74
N LYS A 25 5.90 49.51 -73.48
CA LYS A 25 6.46 48.31 -72.84
C LYS A 25 5.72 47.99 -71.55
N GLU A 26 5.27 46.75 -71.39
CA GLU A 26 4.73 46.27 -70.11
C GLU A 26 5.84 46.25 -69.05
N GLU A 27 5.52 46.65 -67.81
CA GLU A 27 6.49 46.63 -66.71
C GLU A 27 6.98 45.18 -66.47
N PRO A 28 8.30 44.94 -66.36
CA PRO A 28 8.85 43.59 -66.25
C PRO A 28 8.20 42.71 -65.18
N HIS A 29 7.96 43.24 -63.98
CA HIS A 29 7.31 42.51 -62.89
C HIS A 29 5.82 42.23 -63.15
N VAL A 30 5.11 43.13 -63.83
CA VAL A 30 3.70 42.88 -64.20
C VAL A 30 3.61 41.80 -65.27
N LYS A 31 4.54 41.80 -66.23
CA LYS A 31 4.68 40.72 -67.22
C LYS A 31 4.97 39.37 -66.53
N GLU A 32 5.84 39.36 -65.52
CA GLU A 32 6.15 38.17 -64.72
C GLU A 32 4.93 37.66 -63.93
N LEU A 33 4.16 38.56 -63.30
CA LEU A 33 2.90 38.22 -62.63
C LEU A 33 1.84 37.69 -63.60
N ARG A 34 1.77 38.24 -64.82
CA ARG A 34 0.86 37.79 -65.88
C ARG A 34 1.24 36.39 -66.38
N ASN A 35 2.52 36.15 -66.66
CA ASN A 35 3.02 34.82 -67.02
C ASN A 35 2.69 33.78 -65.94
N PHE A 36 2.93 34.12 -64.66
CA PHE A 36 2.54 33.25 -63.54
C PHE A 36 1.04 32.96 -63.53
N TYR A 37 0.19 33.96 -63.75
CA TYR A 37 -1.27 33.79 -63.80
C TYR A 37 -1.74 32.89 -64.96
N ASP A 38 -1.09 32.99 -66.12
CA ASP A 38 -1.41 32.18 -67.31
C ASP A 38 -0.98 30.71 -67.10
N GLU A 39 0.11 30.48 -66.36
CA GLU A 39 0.59 29.14 -65.97
C GLU A 39 -0.26 28.46 -64.89
N LEU A 40 -1.03 29.22 -64.08
CA LEU A 40 -1.88 28.66 -63.02
C LEU A 40 -3.01 27.80 -63.59
N LYS A 41 -3.04 26.52 -63.23
CA LYS A 41 -4.13 25.58 -63.57
C LYS A 41 -5.13 25.36 -62.44
N GLU A 42 -4.79 25.79 -61.24
CA GLU A 42 -5.58 25.60 -60.01
C GLU A 42 -6.42 26.82 -59.65
N ASP A 43 -7.61 26.59 -59.08
CA ASP A 43 -8.51 27.66 -58.64
C ASP A 43 -8.12 28.26 -57.28
N ASN A 44 -7.69 27.41 -56.36
CA ASN A 44 -7.04 27.78 -55.11
C ASN A 44 -5.54 27.57 -55.28
N LEU A 45 -4.73 28.57 -54.97
CA LEU A 45 -3.28 28.44 -55.06
C LEU A 45 -2.77 27.40 -54.06
N SER A 46 -1.99 26.44 -54.55
CA SER A 46 -1.21 25.50 -53.74
C SER A 46 -0.06 26.21 -53.02
N PRO A 47 0.54 25.59 -51.99
CA PRO A 47 1.69 26.15 -51.29
C PRO A 47 2.87 26.51 -52.21
N SER A 48 3.14 25.69 -53.23
CA SER A 48 4.18 25.94 -54.25
C SER A 48 3.89 27.19 -55.08
N SER A 49 2.65 27.37 -55.52
CA SER A 49 2.19 28.55 -56.26
C SER A 49 2.18 29.81 -55.39
N LEU A 50 1.81 29.69 -54.12
CA LEU A 50 1.87 30.80 -53.17
C LEU A 50 3.31 31.29 -52.97
N LEU A 51 4.28 30.37 -52.85
CA LEU A 51 5.69 30.71 -52.76
C LEU A 51 6.18 31.42 -54.03
N LYS A 52 5.87 30.89 -55.21
CA LYS A 52 6.24 31.51 -56.49
C LYS A 52 5.64 32.91 -56.62
N LEU A 53 4.37 33.09 -56.22
CA LEU A 53 3.73 34.41 -56.17
C LEU A 53 4.45 35.35 -55.19
N ALA A 54 4.76 34.90 -53.98
CA ALA A 54 5.47 35.71 -52.98
C ALA A 54 6.83 36.19 -53.50
N GLN A 55 7.59 35.33 -54.18
CA GLN A 55 8.89 35.67 -54.79
C GLN A 55 8.75 36.76 -55.87
N ILE A 56 7.76 36.64 -56.75
CA ILE A 56 7.48 37.66 -57.79
C ILE A 56 7.13 39.01 -57.13
N LEU A 57 6.31 38.98 -56.09
CA LEU A 57 5.83 40.17 -55.43
C LEU A 57 6.93 40.93 -54.66
N ILE A 58 7.77 40.22 -53.89
CA ILE A 58 8.88 40.86 -53.16
C ILE A 58 10.02 41.30 -54.08
N GLY A 59 10.17 40.70 -55.27
CA GLY A 59 11.17 41.07 -56.27
C GLY A 59 10.98 42.47 -56.90
N LYS A 60 9.85 43.13 -56.64
CA LYS A 60 9.59 44.50 -57.09
C LYS A 60 10.36 45.52 -56.24
N ASN A 61 11.33 46.18 -56.85
CA ASN A 61 12.18 47.19 -56.19
C ASN A 61 11.47 48.54 -55.94
N THR A 62 10.43 48.87 -56.70
CA THR A 62 9.67 50.12 -56.59
C THR A 62 8.29 49.89 -55.99
N ARG A 63 8.20 49.91 -54.66
CA ARG A 63 6.99 49.57 -53.88
C ARG A 63 6.13 50.78 -53.50
N THR A 64 6.14 51.83 -54.31
CA THR A 64 5.44 53.08 -53.98
C THR A 64 3.96 53.04 -54.35
N GLU A 65 3.09 53.50 -53.44
CA GLU A 65 1.65 53.65 -53.68
C GLU A 65 1.32 54.63 -54.81
N MET A 66 2.28 55.48 -55.19
CA MET A 66 2.10 56.46 -56.27
C MET A 66 2.00 55.83 -57.67
N SER A 67 2.40 54.56 -57.83
CA SER A 67 2.30 53.83 -59.10
C SER A 67 1.18 52.80 -59.07
N GLU A 68 0.43 52.65 -60.18
CA GLU A 68 -0.65 51.64 -60.25
C GLU A 68 -0.11 50.20 -60.15
N SER A 69 1.12 49.93 -60.62
CA SER A 69 1.79 48.65 -60.38
C SER A 69 2.13 48.45 -58.90
N GLY A 70 2.56 49.51 -58.20
CA GLY A 70 2.74 49.52 -56.74
C GLY A 70 1.46 49.17 -55.99
N LYS A 71 0.35 49.88 -56.26
CA LYS A 71 -0.97 49.61 -55.66
C LYS A 71 -1.47 48.18 -55.92
N THR A 72 -1.22 47.67 -57.13
CA THR A 72 -1.63 46.32 -57.52
C THR A 72 -0.84 45.24 -56.76
N PHE A 73 0.48 45.40 -56.69
CA PHE A 73 1.36 44.47 -55.98
C PHE A 73 1.10 44.55 -54.47
N GLU A 74 0.96 45.74 -53.91
CA GLU A 74 0.60 45.95 -52.52
C GLU A 74 -0.74 45.27 -52.16
N GLY A 75 -1.76 45.42 -53.00
CA GLY A 75 -3.05 44.74 -52.80
C GLY A 75 -2.93 43.21 -52.76
N LEU A 76 -2.03 42.62 -53.55
CA LEU A 76 -1.77 41.17 -53.54
C LEU A 76 -0.88 40.74 -52.38
N VAL A 77 0.13 41.54 -52.05
CA VAL A 77 1.05 41.29 -50.94
C VAL A 77 0.33 41.38 -49.60
N ASN A 78 -0.63 42.30 -49.43
CA ASN A 78 -1.43 42.41 -48.21
C ASN A 78 -2.29 41.16 -47.97
N GLN A 79 -2.66 40.43 -49.01
CA GLN A 79 -3.35 39.14 -48.87
C GLN A 79 -2.40 38.00 -48.46
N LEU A 80 -1.08 38.18 -48.59
CA LEU A 80 -0.04 37.28 -48.11
C LEU A 80 0.62 37.76 -46.81
N GLY A 81 0.08 38.82 -46.20
CA GLY A 81 0.58 39.34 -44.93
C GLY A 81 1.44 40.61 -44.97
N GLY A 82 1.59 41.24 -46.14
CA GLY A 82 2.33 42.50 -46.27
C GLY A 82 3.81 42.32 -46.67
N TYR A 83 4.42 43.39 -47.19
CA TYR A 83 5.82 43.33 -47.66
C TYR A 83 6.77 43.02 -46.51
N GLU A 84 6.57 43.66 -45.36
CA GLU A 84 7.42 43.50 -44.19
C GLU A 84 7.49 42.04 -43.70
N ALA A 85 6.36 41.33 -43.66
CA ALA A 85 6.32 39.92 -43.26
C ALA A 85 7.11 39.02 -44.24
N LEU A 86 6.87 39.20 -45.55
CA LEU A 86 7.53 38.41 -46.59
C LEU A 86 9.03 38.73 -46.74
N ASP A 87 9.41 40.00 -46.62
CA ASP A 87 10.81 40.42 -46.62
C ASP A 87 11.55 39.87 -45.40
N THR A 88 10.91 39.85 -44.23
CA THR A 88 11.47 39.26 -43.00
C THR A 88 11.73 37.76 -43.20
N LEU A 89 10.77 37.01 -43.78
CA LEU A 89 10.96 35.60 -44.14
C LEU A 89 12.10 35.41 -45.15
N ASN A 90 12.16 36.25 -46.19
CA ASN A 90 13.16 36.15 -47.25
C ASN A 90 14.57 36.44 -46.73
N ALA A 91 14.74 37.50 -45.92
CA ALA A 91 16.01 37.86 -45.29
C ALA A 91 16.53 36.75 -44.38
N ALA A 92 15.64 36.03 -43.68
CA ALA A 92 15.99 34.89 -42.85
C ALA A 92 16.18 33.57 -43.61
N LYS A 93 16.07 33.56 -44.94
CA LYS A 93 16.04 32.35 -45.80
C LYS A 93 14.97 31.34 -45.39
N GLN A 94 13.83 31.83 -44.91
CA GLN A 94 12.68 31.04 -44.45
C GLN A 94 11.41 31.30 -45.28
N LEU A 95 11.55 31.92 -46.46
CA LEU A 95 10.49 32.03 -47.45
C LEU A 95 10.25 30.65 -48.09
N THR A 96 9.49 29.81 -47.40
CA THR A 96 9.19 28.42 -47.79
C THR A 96 7.69 28.26 -48.06
N GLU A 97 7.32 27.20 -48.78
CA GLU A 97 5.92 26.90 -49.13
C GLU A 97 4.99 26.92 -47.91
N ASP A 98 5.37 26.23 -46.83
CA ASP A 98 4.53 26.15 -45.63
C ASP A 98 4.40 27.50 -44.91
N ASN A 99 5.48 28.29 -44.86
CA ASN A 99 5.48 29.57 -44.13
C ASN A 99 4.62 30.61 -44.87
N VAL A 100 4.72 30.66 -46.20
CA VAL A 100 3.89 31.55 -47.02
C VAL A 100 2.43 31.10 -46.99
N ALA A 101 2.16 29.79 -47.06
CA ALA A 101 0.80 29.26 -46.94
C ALA A 101 0.17 29.57 -45.58
N PHE A 102 0.96 29.52 -44.49
CA PHE A 102 0.50 29.90 -43.15
C PHE A 102 0.18 31.40 -43.06
N LEU A 103 1.09 32.28 -43.51
CA LEU A 103 0.83 33.74 -43.46
C LEU A 103 -0.36 34.17 -44.32
N GLU A 104 -0.61 33.50 -45.45
CA GLU A 104 -1.78 33.77 -46.30
C GLU A 104 -3.11 33.50 -45.58
N ARG A 105 -3.14 32.58 -44.62
CA ARG A 105 -4.33 32.30 -43.80
C ARG A 105 -4.52 33.34 -42.68
N HIS A 106 -3.47 34.08 -42.34
CA HIS A 106 -3.44 35.06 -41.26
C HIS A 106 -2.91 36.43 -41.71
N PRO A 107 -3.48 37.05 -42.76
CA PRO A 107 -2.90 38.23 -43.39
C PRO A 107 -2.84 39.45 -42.46
N ASN A 108 -3.77 39.58 -41.52
CA ASN A 108 -3.82 40.72 -40.59
C ASN A 108 -2.75 40.64 -39.49
N ASP A 109 -2.33 39.43 -39.12
CA ASP A 109 -1.37 39.17 -38.03
C ASP A 109 0.03 38.81 -38.55
N ALA A 110 0.17 38.65 -39.86
CA ALA A 110 1.37 38.12 -40.50
C ALA A 110 2.65 38.89 -40.17
N LYS A 111 2.58 40.22 -40.02
CA LYS A 111 3.71 41.04 -39.59
C LYS A 111 4.24 40.61 -38.21
N ALA A 112 3.35 40.32 -37.27
CA ALA A 112 3.72 39.86 -35.93
C ALA A 112 4.11 38.37 -35.91
N LEU A 113 3.51 37.55 -36.77
CA LEU A 113 3.77 36.11 -36.86
C LEU A 113 5.09 35.77 -37.59
N ALA A 114 5.52 36.58 -38.57
CA ALA A 114 6.69 36.27 -39.39
C ALA A 114 7.99 36.04 -38.57
N PRO A 115 8.36 36.89 -37.59
CA PRO A 115 9.51 36.61 -36.72
C PRO A 115 9.38 35.29 -35.94
N LEU A 116 8.19 35.00 -35.40
CA LEU A 116 7.92 33.79 -34.61
C LEU A 116 8.02 32.52 -35.47
N VAL A 117 7.44 32.57 -36.68
CA VAL A 117 7.52 31.50 -37.69
C VAL A 117 8.97 31.21 -38.06
N ILE A 118 9.81 32.23 -38.21
CA ILE A 118 11.24 32.07 -38.51
C ILE A 118 11.94 31.31 -37.39
N THR A 119 11.75 31.73 -36.15
CA THR A 119 12.40 31.08 -35.00
C THR A 119 11.97 29.64 -34.87
N ILE A 120 10.66 29.37 -34.91
CA ILE A 120 10.11 28.01 -34.86
C ILE A 120 10.69 27.16 -36.00
N SER A 121 10.67 27.67 -37.24
CA SER A 121 11.14 26.94 -38.42
C SER A 121 12.63 26.61 -38.41
N LYS A 122 13.45 27.40 -37.72
CA LYS A 122 14.90 27.14 -37.58
C LYS A 122 15.22 26.06 -36.55
N ASN A 123 14.34 25.87 -35.56
CA ASN A 123 14.60 25.00 -34.41
C ASN A 123 13.95 23.61 -34.52
N ILE A 124 13.13 23.35 -35.55
CA ILE A 124 12.41 22.08 -35.71
C ILE A 124 12.53 21.53 -37.13
N ALA A 125 12.28 20.23 -37.30
CA ALA A 125 12.25 19.59 -38.61
C ALA A 125 11.03 20.05 -39.44
N ALA A 126 11.17 20.05 -40.76
CA ALA A 126 10.12 20.50 -41.69
C ALA A 126 8.80 19.69 -41.54
N SER A 127 8.88 18.39 -41.22
CA SER A 127 7.71 17.54 -40.96
C SER A 127 6.94 17.94 -39.70
N ASP A 128 7.64 18.47 -38.70
CA ASP A 128 7.05 18.86 -37.41
C ASP A 128 6.43 20.25 -37.48
N LYS A 129 7.02 21.13 -38.29
CA LYS A 129 6.48 22.46 -38.58
C LYS A 129 5.01 22.41 -39.04
N LYS A 130 4.69 21.50 -39.97
CA LYS A 130 3.31 21.30 -40.44
C LYS A 130 2.35 20.90 -39.30
N LYS A 131 2.82 20.09 -38.35
CA LYS A 131 2.01 19.66 -37.20
C LYS A 131 1.71 20.82 -36.25
N ILE A 132 2.70 21.68 -36.02
CA ILE A 132 2.54 22.90 -35.21
C ILE A 132 1.57 23.85 -35.88
N PHE A 133 1.76 24.18 -37.16
CA PHE A 133 0.86 25.11 -37.86
C PHE A 133 -0.58 24.61 -37.88
N TYR A 134 -0.79 23.32 -38.17
CA TYR A 134 -2.12 22.73 -38.14
C TYR A 134 -2.77 22.79 -36.75
N ALA A 135 -2.02 22.51 -35.67
CA ALA A 135 -2.54 22.61 -34.31
C ALA A 135 -2.99 24.04 -33.95
N VAL A 136 -2.23 25.02 -34.44
CA VAL A 136 -2.48 26.43 -34.13
C VAL A 136 -3.60 27.02 -34.97
N GLU A 137 -3.79 26.57 -36.20
CA GLU A 137 -4.92 26.99 -37.05
C GLU A 137 -6.29 26.59 -36.50
N LYS A 138 -6.33 25.69 -35.51
CA LYS A 138 -7.56 25.29 -34.81
C LYS A 138 -7.97 26.26 -33.69
N ILE A 139 -7.10 27.22 -33.36
CA ILE A 139 -7.35 28.24 -32.35
C ILE A 139 -8.32 29.27 -32.93
N LYS A 140 -9.47 29.45 -32.30
CA LYS A 140 -10.56 30.27 -32.86
C LYS A 140 -10.41 31.76 -32.55
N ASN A 141 -9.58 32.12 -31.56
CA ASN A 141 -9.44 33.49 -31.08
C ASN A 141 -8.14 34.19 -31.58
N PRO A 142 -8.22 35.23 -32.44
CA PRO A 142 -7.03 35.86 -33.06
C PRO A 142 -6.00 36.48 -32.08
N PRO A 143 -6.38 37.18 -30.99
CA PRO A 143 -5.42 37.64 -29.97
C PRO A 143 -4.71 36.50 -29.25
N ALA A 144 -5.31 35.30 -29.18
CA ALA A 144 -4.68 34.10 -28.62
C ALA A 144 -3.64 33.49 -29.58
N LEU A 145 -3.78 33.70 -30.90
CA LEU A 145 -2.89 33.15 -31.92
C LEU A 145 -1.44 33.60 -31.75
N ILE A 146 -1.22 34.92 -31.64
CA ILE A 146 0.13 35.48 -31.47
C ILE A 146 0.71 35.07 -30.12
N ALA A 147 -0.11 35.06 -29.05
CA ALA A 147 0.33 34.62 -27.73
C ALA A 147 0.78 33.15 -27.76
N VAL A 148 0.00 32.28 -28.39
CA VAL A 148 0.34 30.86 -28.54
C VAL A 148 1.60 30.67 -29.39
N PHE A 149 1.78 31.43 -30.48
CA PHE A 149 3.01 31.38 -31.27
C PHE A 149 4.26 31.82 -30.51
N LYS A 150 4.15 32.83 -29.63
CA LYS A 150 5.25 33.23 -28.73
C LYS A 150 5.60 32.10 -27.75
N GLU A 151 4.59 31.43 -27.21
CA GLU A 151 4.81 30.28 -26.31
C GLU A 151 5.44 29.09 -27.06
N LEU A 152 4.97 28.79 -28.26
CA LEU A 152 5.55 27.76 -29.12
C LEU A 152 6.99 28.05 -29.48
N GLU A 153 7.31 29.31 -29.81
CA GLU A 153 8.68 29.76 -30.04
C GLU A 153 9.57 29.41 -28.84
N LEU A 154 9.17 29.80 -27.62
CA LEU A 154 9.93 29.50 -26.40
C LEU A 154 10.10 27.99 -26.20
N ILE A 155 9.04 27.20 -26.39
CA ILE A 155 9.08 25.74 -26.22
C ILE A 155 10.03 25.08 -27.23
N THR A 156 10.04 25.52 -28.49
CA THR A 156 10.91 24.97 -29.53
C THR A 156 12.40 25.20 -29.27
N GLN A 157 12.75 26.13 -28.38
CA GLN A 157 14.14 26.38 -27.96
C GLN A 157 14.56 25.50 -26.76
N THR A 158 13.62 24.75 -26.16
CA THR A 158 13.93 23.88 -25.01
C THR A 158 14.38 22.49 -25.45
N LYS A 159 15.07 21.78 -24.55
CA LYS A 159 15.43 20.36 -24.75
C LYS A 159 14.22 19.43 -24.86
N ASN A 160 13.03 19.89 -24.46
CA ASN A 160 11.80 19.11 -24.44
C ASN A 160 10.90 19.34 -25.67
N ALA A 161 11.36 20.11 -26.66
CA ALA A 161 10.60 20.47 -27.85
C ALA A 161 10.00 19.26 -28.57
N SER A 162 10.74 18.15 -28.68
CA SER A 162 10.28 16.91 -29.32
C SER A 162 9.06 16.30 -28.63
N PHE A 163 9.02 16.30 -27.29
CA PHE A 163 7.90 15.77 -26.52
C PHE A 163 6.64 16.60 -26.72
N PHE A 164 6.79 17.92 -26.73
CA PHE A 164 5.69 18.83 -26.98
C PHE A 164 5.12 18.66 -28.41
N ILE A 165 5.98 18.57 -29.42
CA ILE A 165 5.58 18.30 -30.80
C ILE A 165 4.81 16.97 -30.92
N ASN A 166 5.27 15.94 -30.20
CA ASN A 166 4.58 14.66 -30.15
C ASN A 166 3.18 14.77 -29.52
N VAL A 167 3.04 15.53 -28.43
CA VAL A 167 1.73 15.80 -27.82
C VAL A 167 0.81 16.50 -28.83
N LEU A 168 1.25 17.60 -29.46
CA LEU A 168 0.46 18.28 -30.49
C LEU A 168 0.04 17.34 -31.61
N SER A 169 0.96 16.46 -32.04
CA SER A 169 0.68 15.47 -33.07
C SER A 169 -0.40 14.47 -32.67
N LEU A 170 -0.43 14.05 -31.40
CA LEU A 170 -1.47 13.15 -30.87
C LEU A 170 -2.81 13.88 -30.80
N LEU A 171 -2.82 15.12 -30.32
CA LEU A 171 -4.02 15.94 -30.22
C LEU A 171 -4.63 16.27 -31.60
N ASN A 172 -3.78 16.49 -32.60
CA ASN A 172 -4.20 16.74 -33.98
C ASN A 172 -5.02 15.59 -34.57
N LYS A 173 -4.74 14.34 -34.19
CA LYS A 173 -5.49 13.17 -34.69
C LYS A 173 -6.94 13.16 -34.22
N GLY A 174 -7.23 13.73 -33.05
CA GLY A 174 -8.56 13.80 -32.46
C GLY A 174 -9.22 15.19 -32.53
N ASP A 175 -8.61 16.13 -33.26
CA ASP A 175 -9.03 17.55 -33.30
C ASP A 175 -9.14 18.21 -31.90
N LEU A 176 -8.21 17.89 -31.01
CA LEU A 176 -8.23 18.29 -29.60
C LEU A 176 -7.41 19.54 -29.27
N ASN A 177 -6.74 20.13 -30.28
CA ASN A 177 -6.01 21.39 -30.10
C ASN A 177 -7.01 22.54 -30.03
N SER A 178 -7.36 22.94 -28.82
CA SER A 178 -8.32 24.02 -28.53
C SER A 178 -7.71 25.10 -27.64
N ASP A 179 -8.39 26.25 -27.61
CA ASP A 179 -8.06 27.39 -26.76
C ASP A 179 -8.02 27.04 -25.26
N GLU A 180 -8.70 25.95 -24.85
CA GLU A 180 -8.76 25.46 -23.46
C GLU A 180 -7.59 24.52 -23.09
N VAL A 181 -7.06 23.78 -24.06
CA VAL A 181 -6.06 22.71 -23.82
C VAL A 181 -4.63 23.25 -23.84
N LEU A 182 -4.32 24.12 -24.80
CA LEU A 182 -2.96 24.62 -25.03
C LEU A 182 -2.37 25.37 -23.80
N PRO A 183 -3.13 26.22 -23.08
CA PRO A 183 -2.62 26.86 -21.87
C PRO A 183 -2.25 25.85 -20.77
N LEU A 184 -3.04 24.80 -20.58
CA LEU A 184 -2.82 23.80 -19.53
C LEU A 184 -1.61 22.89 -19.81
N LEU A 185 -1.27 22.67 -21.08
CA LEU A 185 -0.06 21.94 -21.47
C LEU A 185 1.23 22.64 -21.05
N LYS A 186 1.19 23.97 -20.84
CA LYS A 186 2.34 24.76 -20.38
C LYS A 186 2.60 24.55 -18.89
N GLU A 187 1.55 24.39 -18.10
CA GLU A 187 1.63 24.30 -16.64
C GLU A 187 1.95 22.88 -16.16
N THR A 188 2.05 21.91 -17.07
CA THR A 188 2.25 20.50 -16.78
C THR A 188 3.60 20.00 -17.30
N ASP A 189 4.11 18.92 -16.71
CA ASP A 189 5.33 18.27 -17.19
C ASP A 189 5.06 17.58 -18.54
N ILE A 190 5.48 18.23 -19.63
CA ILE A 190 5.17 17.76 -20.98
C ILE A 190 5.74 16.35 -21.26
N ILE A 191 6.81 15.93 -20.58
CA ILE A 191 7.42 14.62 -20.77
C ILE A 191 6.46 13.54 -20.25
N ILE A 192 5.89 13.75 -19.06
CA ILE A 192 4.96 12.79 -18.46
C ILE A 192 3.62 12.79 -19.18
N ILE A 193 3.11 13.96 -19.59
CA ILE A 193 1.87 14.07 -20.38
C ILE A 193 2.02 13.35 -21.73
N ASN A 194 3.14 13.54 -22.43
CA ASN A 194 3.43 12.80 -23.66
C ASN A 194 3.40 11.28 -23.41
N SER A 195 3.99 10.83 -22.31
CA SER A 195 4.03 9.41 -21.96
C SER A 195 2.65 8.84 -21.66
N ILE A 196 1.80 9.60 -20.94
CA ILE A 196 0.41 9.24 -20.64
C ILE A 196 -0.41 9.14 -21.93
N LEU A 197 -0.38 10.18 -22.78
CA LEU A 197 -1.15 10.22 -24.02
C LEU A 197 -0.70 9.15 -25.01
N LYS A 198 0.61 8.90 -25.11
CA LYS A 198 1.14 7.82 -25.94
C LYS A 198 0.66 6.46 -25.44
N THR A 199 0.74 6.20 -24.13
CA THR A 199 0.26 4.95 -23.52
C THR A 199 -1.25 4.77 -23.77
N LEU A 200 -2.04 5.82 -23.60
CA LEU A 200 -3.48 5.78 -23.83
C LEU A 200 -3.81 5.52 -25.30
N ALA A 201 -3.14 6.20 -26.23
CA ALA A 201 -3.33 6.03 -27.66
C ALA A 201 -2.93 4.63 -28.16
N GLU A 202 -1.87 4.05 -27.61
CA GLU A 202 -1.42 2.68 -27.92
C GLU A 202 -2.40 1.64 -27.40
N LYS A 203 -2.97 1.85 -26.21
CA LYS A 203 -3.93 0.92 -25.59
C LYS A 203 -5.31 1.00 -26.21
N ASN A 204 -5.83 2.22 -26.37
CA ASN A 204 -7.11 2.49 -27.02
C ASN A 204 -7.22 3.97 -27.44
N SER A 205 -7.01 4.24 -28.73
CA SER A 205 -7.08 5.59 -29.28
C SER A 205 -8.44 6.27 -29.15
N SER A 206 -9.54 5.51 -28.98
CA SER A 206 -10.87 6.10 -28.80
C SER A 206 -11.04 6.80 -27.45
N LEU A 207 -10.15 6.52 -26.48
CA LEU A 207 -10.16 7.17 -25.18
C LEU A 207 -9.44 8.52 -25.18
N VAL A 208 -8.74 8.87 -26.26
CA VAL A 208 -8.10 10.18 -26.43
C VAL A 208 -9.18 11.18 -26.84
N THR A 209 -9.94 11.65 -25.86
CA THR A 209 -11.05 12.60 -26.01
C THR A 209 -10.78 13.88 -25.22
N LEU A 210 -11.49 14.97 -25.56
CA LEU A 210 -11.35 16.24 -24.84
C LEU A 210 -11.62 16.10 -23.33
N PRO A 211 -12.71 15.45 -22.86
CA PRO A 211 -12.94 15.29 -21.42
C PRO A 211 -11.82 14.53 -20.70
N ASN A 212 -11.33 13.43 -21.30
CA ASN A 212 -10.26 12.64 -20.70
C ASN A 212 -8.93 13.41 -20.68
N LEU A 213 -8.61 14.17 -21.73
CA LEU A 213 -7.46 15.05 -21.76
C LEU A 213 -7.49 16.10 -20.66
N MET A 214 -8.64 16.77 -20.48
CA MET A 214 -8.82 17.76 -19.43
C MET A 214 -8.64 17.17 -18.03
N ASN A 215 -9.05 15.91 -17.82
CA ASN A 215 -8.80 15.21 -16.56
C ASN A 215 -7.32 14.84 -16.38
N ILE A 216 -6.66 14.32 -17.43
CA ILE A 216 -5.22 14.01 -17.40
C ILE A 216 -4.39 15.22 -16.99
N LEU A 217 -4.69 16.40 -17.56
CA LEU A 217 -3.97 17.64 -17.25
C LEU A 217 -4.19 18.13 -15.81
N LYS A 218 -5.24 17.66 -15.14
CA LYS A 218 -5.58 17.99 -13.74
C LYS A 218 -5.07 16.94 -12.74
N VAL A 219 -4.39 15.90 -13.21
CA VAL A 219 -3.85 14.85 -12.33
C VAL A 219 -2.75 15.43 -11.44
N LYS A 220 -2.81 15.17 -10.14
CA LYS A 220 -1.79 15.64 -9.19
C LYS A 220 -0.53 14.77 -9.24
N HIS A 221 -0.71 13.45 -9.35
CA HIS A 221 0.37 12.46 -9.25
C HIS A 221 0.60 11.72 -10.58
N HIS A 222 1.12 12.44 -11.58
CA HIS A 222 1.26 11.93 -12.96
C HIS A 222 2.06 10.62 -13.10
N TYR A 223 3.12 10.43 -12.31
CA TYR A 223 3.93 9.20 -12.37
C TYR A 223 3.15 7.97 -11.91
N ILE A 224 2.43 8.07 -10.78
CA ILE A 224 1.58 7.00 -10.26
C ILE A 224 0.44 6.72 -11.23
N PHE A 225 -0.20 7.79 -11.74
CA PHE A 225 -1.25 7.68 -12.75
C PHE A 225 -0.79 6.92 -14.00
N LEU A 226 0.38 7.27 -14.54
CA LEU A 226 0.95 6.59 -15.72
C LEU A 226 1.19 5.10 -15.44
N ASP A 227 1.73 4.76 -14.27
CA ASP A 227 2.03 3.38 -13.92
C ASP A 227 0.80 2.51 -13.73
N LEU A 228 -0.28 3.07 -13.16
CA LEU A 228 -1.58 2.40 -13.09
C LEU A 228 -2.22 2.28 -14.48
N LEU A 229 -2.19 3.35 -15.30
CA LEU A 229 -2.74 3.35 -16.65
C LEU A 229 -2.14 2.23 -17.53
N LYS A 230 -0.83 1.95 -17.40
CA LYS A 230 -0.18 0.85 -18.12
C LYS A 230 -0.82 -0.50 -17.82
N CYS A 231 -1.31 -0.71 -16.60
CA CYS A 231 -1.83 -2.00 -16.13
C CYS A 231 -3.36 -2.11 -16.22
N LEU A 232 -4.11 -1.00 -16.28
CA LEU A 232 -5.58 -1.03 -16.29
C LEU A 232 -6.19 -1.54 -17.61
N PRO A 233 -7.41 -2.10 -17.59
CA PRO A 233 -8.18 -2.36 -18.80
C PRO A 233 -8.33 -1.11 -19.67
N PRO A 234 -8.21 -1.21 -21.02
CA PRO A 234 -8.21 -0.07 -21.92
C PRO A 234 -9.63 0.40 -22.27
N ASN A 235 -10.47 0.64 -21.25
CA ASN A 235 -11.87 1.06 -21.39
C ASN A 235 -12.16 2.36 -20.62
N GLN A 236 -13.29 3.01 -20.94
CA GLN A 236 -13.66 4.30 -20.33
C GLN A 236 -13.99 4.17 -18.84
N GLU A 237 -14.55 3.03 -18.42
CA GLU A 237 -14.93 2.78 -17.03
C GLU A 237 -13.70 2.77 -16.11
N SER A 238 -12.70 1.95 -16.42
CA SER A 238 -11.45 1.88 -15.64
C SER A 238 -10.68 3.21 -15.64
N LEU A 239 -10.69 3.92 -16.77
CA LEU A 239 -10.09 5.25 -16.85
C LEU A 239 -10.84 6.28 -15.98
N SER A 240 -12.18 6.20 -15.95
CA SER A 240 -13.00 7.08 -15.11
C SER A 240 -12.77 6.82 -13.62
N SER A 241 -12.64 5.55 -13.19
CA SER A 241 -12.25 5.20 -11.82
C SER A 241 -10.88 5.77 -11.45
N LEU A 242 -9.91 5.71 -12.37
CA LEU A 242 -8.58 6.29 -12.13
C LEU A 242 -8.63 7.81 -11.98
N PHE A 243 -9.46 8.51 -12.76
CA PHE A 243 -9.65 9.96 -12.60
C PHE A 243 -10.32 10.33 -11.28
N GLN A 244 -11.33 9.57 -10.85
CA GLN A 244 -12.01 9.78 -9.57
C GLN A 244 -11.06 9.62 -8.38
N ALA A 245 -10.05 8.76 -8.50
CA ALA A 245 -9.05 8.49 -7.48
C ALA A 245 -7.91 9.53 -7.39
N ASN A 246 -7.92 10.60 -8.20
CA ASN A 246 -6.81 11.56 -8.32
C ASN A 246 -6.26 12.06 -6.97
N ASP A 247 -7.15 12.33 -6.01
CA ASP A 247 -6.80 12.85 -4.67
C ASP A 247 -6.28 11.78 -3.69
N ALA A 248 -6.33 10.50 -4.07
CA ALA A 248 -5.90 9.36 -3.26
C ALA A 248 -4.74 8.56 -3.89
N LEU A 249 -4.26 8.96 -5.07
CA LEU A 249 -3.20 8.24 -5.78
C LEU A 249 -1.90 8.13 -4.98
N ASP A 250 -1.57 9.14 -4.18
CA ASP A 250 -0.41 9.15 -3.29
C ASP A 250 -0.50 8.13 -2.14
N LYS A 251 -1.67 7.49 -1.95
CA LYS A 251 -1.89 6.43 -0.96
C LYS A 251 -2.03 5.05 -1.60
N CYS A 252 -1.92 4.95 -2.92
CA CYS A 252 -2.13 3.72 -3.69
C CYS A 252 -0.79 3.12 -4.17
N TYR A 253 0.18 2.98 -3.27
CA TYR A 253 1.53 2.55 -3.62
C TYR A 253 1.57 1.13 -4.22
N TRP A 254 0.78 0.22 -3.67
CA TRP A 254 0.75 -1.20 -4.06
C TRP A 254 -0.40 -1.56 -5.01
N ALA A 255 -1.23 -0.58 -5.40
CA ALA A 255 -2.36 -0.80 -6.31
C ALA A 255 -1.92 -1.40 -7.66
N LYS A 256 -0.76 -0.99 -8.17
CA LYS A 256 -0.17 -1.55 -9.40
C LYS A 256 0.03 -3.05 -9.30
N ASP A 257 0.60 -3.53 -8.20
CA ASP A 257 0.90 -4.95 -8.02
C ASP A 257 -0.37 -5.78 -7.85
N ILE A 258 -1.38 -5.24 -7.16
CA ILE A 258 -2.71 -5.85 -7.08
C ILE A 258 -3.31 -6.01 -8.49
N ILE A 259 -3.29 -4.94 -9.31
CA ILE A 259 -3.82 -4.97 -10.69
C ILE A 259 -3.05 -5.97 -11.55
N ILE A 260 -1.72 -6.01 -11.43
CA ILE A 260 -0.88 -7.00 -12.14
C ILE A 260 -1.26 -8.42 -11.74
N ASN A 261 -1.49 -8.69 -10.45
CA ASN A 261 -1.92 -10.01 -9.97
C ASN A 261 -3.27 -10.43 -10.58
N PHE A 262 -4.25 -9.52 -10.62
CA PHE A 262 -5.54 -9.75 -11.27
C PHE A 262 -5.39 -10.06 -12.76
N ASN A 263 -4.61 -9.25 -13.48
CA ASN A 263 -4.36 -9.44 -14.91
C ASN A 263 -3.67 -10.79 -15.20
N ASN A 264 -2.64 -11.13 -14.42
CA ASN A 264 -1.89 -12.38 -14.57
C ASN A 264 -2.77 -13.61 -14.33
N ALA A 265 -3.74 -13.50 -13.43
CA ALA A 265 -4.64 -14.59 -13.07
C ALA A 265 -5.93 -14.62 -13.90
N GLY A 266 -6.17 -13.62 -14.76
CA GLY A 266 -7.38 -13.50 -15.55
C GLY A 266 -8.65 -13.24 -14.73
N TRP A 267 -8.50 -12.61 -13.55
CA TRP A 267 -9.63 -12.28 -12.67
C TRP A 267 -10.32 -10.98 -13.10
N ASP A 268 -11.63 -10.88 -12.87
CA ASP A 268 -12.35 -9.64 -13.13
C ASP A 268 -11.96 -8.55 -12.12
N LEU A 269 -11.33 -7.50 -12.61
CA LEU A 269 -10.84 -6.38 -11.82
C LEU A 269 -11.94 -5.37 -11.49
N GLN A 270 -12.96 -5.23 -12.35
CA GLN A 270 -13.90 -4.10 -12.26
C GLN A 270 -14.63 -4.00 -10.92
N PRO A 271 -15.11 -5.10 -10.30
CA PRO A 271 -15.81 -5.03 -9.01
C PRO A 271 -14.95 -4.51 -7.86
N TYR A 272 -13.62 -4.53 -8.01
CA TYR A 272 -12.66 -4.19 -6.96
C TYR A 272 -11.91 -2.88 -7.22
N LEU A 273 -11.96 -2.37 -8.45
CA LEU A 273 -11.10 -1.28 -8.91
C LEU A 273 -11.28 0.01 -8.10
N GLU A 274 -12.52 0.41 -7.84
CA GLU A 274 -12.81 1.60 -7.01
C GLU A 274 -12.19 1.45 -5.62
N LYS A 275 -12.30 0.26 -5.02
CA LYS A 275 -11.76 0.00 -3.69
C LYS A 275 -10.23 0.02 -3.69
N ILE A 276 -9.60 -0.62 -4.68
CA ILE A 276 -8.14 -0.59 -4.90
C ILE A 276 -7.61 0.83 -4.96
N LEU A 277 -8.33 1.71 -5.68
CA LEU A 277 -7.92 3.09 -5.91
C LEU A 277 -8.39 4.08 -4.82
N SER A 278 -9.16 3.63 -3.83
CA SER A 278 -9.74 4.51 -2.82
C SER A 278 -8.73 5.05 -1.79
N GLY A 279 -7.54 4.43 -1.68
CA GLY A 279 -6.56 4.73 -0.64
C GLY A 279 -7.03 4.43 0.80
N LYS A 280 -8.09 3.64 0.96
CA LYS A 280 -8.71 3.30 2.27
C LYS A 280 -8.47 1.85 2.72
N ILE A 281 -7.75 1.07 1.92
CA ILE A 281 -7.45 -0.33 2.20
C ILE A 281 -5.97 -0.50 2.55
N ASP A 282 -5.65 -1.60 3.22
CA ASP A 282 -4.27 -2.06 3.38
C ASP A 282 -3.79 -2.68 2.05
N ASP A 283 -3.26 -1.84 1.18
CA ASP A 283 -2.85 -2.21 -0.18
C ASP A 283 -1.62 -3.13 -0.19
N TRP A 284 -0.73 -3.01 0.80
CA TRP A 284 0.40 -3.92 0.98
C TRP A 284 -0.05 -5.33 1.32
N ALA A 285 -0.92 -5.47 2.34
CA ALA A 285 -1.41 -6.78 2.76
C ALA A 285 -2.23 -7.45 1.64
N LEU A 286 -3.04 -6.66 0.90
CA LEU A 286 -3.78 -7.14 -0.27
C LEU A 286 -2.88 -7.52 -1.45
N SER A 287 -1.81 -6.77 -1.72
CA SER A 287 -0.85 -7.13 -2.77
C SER A 287 -0.20 -8.47 -2.47
N SER A 288 0.26 -8.67 -1.24
CA SER A 288 0.78 -9.96 -0.77
C SER A 288 -0.27 -11.07 -0.87
N ALA A 289 -1.50 -10.77 -0.44
CA ALA A 289 -2.57 -11.76 -0.42
C ALA A 289 -2.98 -12.22 -1.83
N THR A 290 -3.16 -11.28 -2.75
CA THR A 290 -3.50 -11.58 -4.15
C THR A 290 -2.36 -12.34 -4.83
N ALA A 291 -1.10 -11.95 -4.64
CA ALA A 291 0.05 -12.66 -5.20
C ALA A 291 0.14 -14.13 -4.75
N ARG A 292 -0.17 -14.39 -3.48
CA ARG A 292 -0.25 -15.76 -2.93
C ARG A 292 -1.45 -16.51 -3.52
N LEU A 293 -2.64 -15.90 -3.59
CA LEU A 293 -3.84 -16.53 -4.17
C LEU A 293 -3.63 -16.99 -5.62
N VAL A 294 -2.93 -16.19 -6.45
CA VAL A 294 -2.61 -16.57 -7.84
C VAL A 294 -1.88 -17.92 -7.91
N ARG A 295 -1.04 -18.23 -6.92
CA ARG A 295 -0.25 -19.47 -6.88
C ARG A 295 -1.06 -20.70 -6.46
N MET A 296 -2.22 -20.51 -5.81
CA MET A 296 -2.99 -21.61 -5.20
C MET A 296 -3.91 -22.37 -6.17
N LYS A 297 -4.10 -21.88 -7.40
CA LYS A 297 -4.96 -22.50 -8.44
C LYS A 297 -6.32 -22.97 -7.88
N LEU A 298 -7.04 -22.05 -7.25
CA LEU A 298 -8.32 -22.33 -6.58
C LEU A 298 -9.45 -22.60 -7.60
N LYS A 299 -10.50 -23.30 -7.15
CA LYS A 299 -11.74 -23.45 -7.92
C LYS A 299 -12.40 -22.07 -8.13
N ALA A 300 -12.85 -21.80 -9.35
CA ALA A 300 -13.44 -20.51 -9.72
C ALA A 300 -14.66 -20.12 -8.85
N GLU A 301 -15.46 -21.10 -8.45
CA GLU A 301 -16.66 -20.93 -7.62
C GLU A 301 -16.36 -20.31 -6.24
N LEU A 302 -15.20 -20.63 -5.65
CA LEU A 302 -14.81 -20.13 -4.33
C LEU A 302 -14.06 -18.81 -4.41
N LEU A 303 -13.44 -18.52 -5.55
CA LEU A 303 -12.54 -17.39 -5.73
C LEU A 303 -13.27 -16.05 -5.50
N GLN A 304 -14.48 -15.88 -6.03
CA GLN A 304 -15.24 -14.64 -5.86
C GLN A 304 -15.58 -14.37 -4.39
N PHE A 305 -15.96 -15.40 -3.64
CA PHE A 305 -16.21 -15.31 -2.20
C PHE A 305 -14.94 -14.93 -1.42
N ILE A 306 -13.80 -15.56 -1.77
CA ILE A 306 -12.51 -15.27 -1.15
C ILE A 306 -12.06 -13.84 -1.41
N LEU A 307 -12.05 -13.42 -2.69
CA LEU A 307 -11.65 -12.06 -3.06
C LEU A 307 -12.57 -11.02 -2.43
N SER A 308 -13.89 -11.19 -2.50
CA SER A 308 -14.84 -10.25 -1.88
C SER A 308 -14.62 -10.09 -0.37
N THR A 309 -14.34 -11.19 0.34
CA THR A 309 -14.11 -11.15 1.78
C THR A 309 -12.77 -10.50 2.13
N ILE A 310 -11.69 -10.86 1.43
CA ILE A 310 -10.36 -10.26 1.61
C ILE A 310 -10.39 -8.76 1.33
N PHE A 311 -11.08 -8.33 0.26
CA PHE A 311 -11.24 -6.91 -0.01
C PHE A 311 -12.12 -6.21 1.04
N ALA A 312 -13.16 -6.85 1.55
CA ALA A 312 -14.00 -6.31 2.64
C ALA A 312 -13.21 -6.09 3.94
N HIS A 313 -12.28 -7.00 4.24
CA HIS A 313 -11.49 -7.08 5.47
C HIS A 313 -9.99 -7.01 5.17
N SER A 314 -9.56 -5.93 4.50
CA SER A 314 -8.18 -5.82 3.99
C SER A 314 -7.12 -5.91 5.09
N ASN A 315 -7.43 -5.45 6.29
CA ASN A 315 -6.51 -5.46 7.45
C ASN A 315 -6.28 -6.88 7.99
N GLU A 316 -7.23 -7.79 7.76
CA GLU A 316 -7.18 -9.20 8.16
C GLU A 316 -6.87 -10.12 6.96
N SER A 317 -6.36 -9.57 5.87
CA SER A 317 -6.12 -10.31 4.62
C SER A 317 -5.07 -11.41 4.79
N SER A 318 -4.10 -11.26 5.69
CA SER A 318 -3.12 -12.30 6.01
C SER A 318 -3.76 -13.50 6.68
N GLU A 319 -4.58 -13.28 7.72
CA GLU A 319 -5.27 -14.34 8.46
C GLU A 319 -6.26 -15.08 7.56
N LEU A 320 -7.05 -14.33 6.78
CA LEU A 320 -8.00 -14.89 5.81
C LEU A 320 -7.28 -15.77 4.79
N LEU A 321 -6.13 -15.32 4.30
CA LEU A 321 -5.38 -16.08 3.33
C LEU A 321 -4.71 -17.32 3.94
N ASP A 322 -4.15 -17.21 5.15
CA ASP A 322 -3.58 -18.35 5.86
C ASP A 322 -4.65 -19.42 6.11
N ALA A 323 -5.90 -19.01 6.35
CA ALA A 323 -7.04 -19.92 6.42
C ALA A 323 -7.28 -20.64 5.08
N VAL A 324 -7.34 -19.91 3.97
CA VAL A 324 -7.49 -20.49 2.61
C VAL A 324 -6.35 -21.46 2.30
N GLU A 325 -5.10 -21.10 2.61
CA GLU A 325 -3.95 -21.97 2.39
C GLU A 325 -4.05 -23.26 3.21
N THR A 326 -4.42 -23.13 4.48
CA THR A 326 -4.56 -24.27 5.39
C THR A 326 -5.62 -25.24 4.88
N LEU A 327 -6.78 -24.72 4.47
CA LEU A 327 -7.86 -25.53 3.91
C LEU A 327 -7.46 -26.15 2.56
N ASN A 328 -6.79 -25.41 1.68
CA ASN A 328 -6.41 -25.87 0.35
C ASN A 328 -5.32 -26.96 0.40
N LYS A 329 -4.25 -26.74 1.19
CA LYS A 329 -3.14 -27.71 1.35
C LYS A 329 -3.62 -29.05 1.86
N GLU A 330 -4.69 -29.05 2.66
CA GLU A 330 -5.21 -30.22 3.34
C GLU A 330 -6.42 -30.84 2.63
N GLY A 331 -6.80 -30.33 1.46
CA GLY A 331 -7.91 -30.85 0.66
C GLY A 331 -9.30 -30.60 1.28
N CYS A 332 -9.40 -29.73 2.28
CA CYS A 332 -10.64 -29.37 2.99
C CYS A 332 -11.27 -28.07 2.47
N LEU A 333 -10.80 -27.53 1.35
CA LEU A 333 -11.29 -26.27 0.81
C LEU A 333 -12.64 -26.46 0.12
N ASP A 334 -13.71 -26.14 0.85
CA ASP A 334 -15.08 -26.04 0.36
C ASP A 334 -15.79 -24.78 0.89
N ASP A 335 -16.98 -24.52 0.38
CA ASP A 335 -17.81 -23.36 0.74
C ASP A 335 -18.18 -23.33 2.24
N LEU A 336 -18.44 -24.50 2.84
CA LEU A 336 -18.85 -24.59 4.23
C LEU A 336 -17.69 -24.24 5.18
N PHE A 337 -16.51 -24.83 4.95
CA PHE A 337 -15.31 -24.57 5.75
C PHE A 337 -14.84 -23.13 5.59
N LEU A 338 -14.91 -22.58 4.38
CA LEU A 338 -14.60 -21.17 4.13
C LEU A 338 -15.55 -20.24 4.87
N LYS A 339 -16.86 -20.45 4.79
CA LYS A 339 -17.86 -19.62 5.50
C LYS A 339 -17.64 -19.63 7.01
N MET A 340 -17.35 -20.80 7.59
CA MET A 340 -17.06 -20.91 9.03
C MET A 340 -15.76 -20.20 9.41
N ALA A 341 -14.69 -20.40 8.63
CA ALA A 341 -13.41 -19.74 8.89
C ALA A 341 -13.54 -18.21 8.78
N PHE A 342 -14.27 -17.72 7.79
CA PHE A 342 -14.37 -16.29 7.49
C PHE A 342 -15.36 -15.52 8.35
N GLU A 343 -16.19 -16.19 9.16
CA GLU A 343 -17.19 -15.54 10.00
C GLU A 343 -16.57 -14.49 10.96
N VAL A 344 -15.34 -14.71 11.43
CA VAL A 344 -14.54 -13.70 12.14
C VAL A 344 -13.15 -13.63 11.50
N PRO A 345 -12.94 -12.67 10.57
CA PRO A 345 -11.72 -12.59 9.75
C PRO A 345 -10.41 -12.65 10.55
N LYS A 346 -10.33 -11.92 11.67
CA LYS A 346 -9.17 -11.85 12.55
C LYS A 346 -8.68 -13.22 13.07
N PHE A 347 -9.56 -14.21 13.18
CA PHE A 347 -9.22 -15.54 13.72
C PHE A 347 -9.48 -16.66 12.71
N SER A 348 -9.60 -16.31 11.44
CA SER A 348 -9.95 -17.27 10.37
C SER A 348 -8.92 -18.38 10.22
N ASN A 349 -7.63 -18.07 10.37
CA ASN A 349 -6.54 -19.05 10.38
C ASN A 349 -6.68 -20.07 11.53
N GLN A 350 -7.03 -19.62 12.74
CA GLN A 350 -7.23 -20.49 13.90
C GLN A 350 -8.42 -21.42 13.69
N VAL A 351 -9.53 -20.90 13.16
CA VAL A 351 -10.74 -21.69 12.87
C VAL A 351 -10.46 -22.70 11.76
N ALA A 352 -9.83 -22.31 10.65
CA ALA A 352 -9.46 -23.22 9.58
C ALA A 352 -8.56 -24.36 10.06
N ALA A 353 -7.52 -24.05 10.84
CA ALA A 353 -6.63 -25.05 11.42
C ALA A 353 -7.37 -26.00 12.39
N ALA A 354 -8.32 -25.48 13.17
CA ALA A 354 -9.17 -26.28 14.05
C ALA A 354 -10.03 -27.28 13.27
N LEU A 355 -10.70 -26.82 12.22
CA LEU A 355 -11.55 -27.64 11.36
C LEU A 355 -10.74 -28.75 10.67
N VAL A 356 -9.57 -28.42 10.11
CA VAL A 356 -8.64 -29.41 9.55
C VAL A 356 -8.21 -30.42 10.60
N THR A 357 -7.87 -29.98 11.80
CA THR A 357 -7.44 -30.84 12.90
C THR A 357 -8.53 -31.87 13.26
N LEU A 358 -9.78 -31.43 13.37
CA LEU A 358 -10.92 -32.31 13.63
C LEU A 358 -11.20 -33.27 12.46
N GLN A 359 -11.12 -32.78 11.21
CA GLN A 359 -11.34 -33.58 10.01
C GLN A 359 -10.30 -34.70 9.89
N LYS A 360 -9.02 -34.38 10.06
CA LYS A 360 -7.92 -35.36 10.04
C LYS A 360 -8.06 -36.42 11.12
N ALA A 361 -8.55 -36.02 12.30
CA ALA A 361 -8.81 -36.93 13.39
C ALA A 361 -10.11 -37.75 13.22
N GLN A 362 -10.88 -37.55 12.13
CA GLN A 362 -12.20 -38.14 11.90
C GLN A 362 -13.22 -37.84 13.02
N LEU A 363 -13.09 -36.66 13.64
CA LEU A 363 -13.95 -36.20 14.73
C LEU A 363 -14.85 -35.03 14.32
N TYR A 364 -14.81 -34.61 13.07
CA TYR A 364 -15.62 -33.51 12.57
C TYR A 364 -17.11 -33.89 12.51
N ASN A 365 -17.92 -33.26 13.37
CA ASN A 365 -19.39 -33.33 13.37
C ASN A 365 -19.98 -32.01 13.92
N GLU A 366 -21.31 -31.89 13.97
CA GLU A 366 -21.97 -30.65 14.43
C GLU A 366 -21.59 -30.25 15.86
N THR A 367 -21.41 -31.21 16.78
CA THR A 367 -21.00 -30.90 18.16
C THR A 367 -19.59 -30.32 18.21
N THR A 368 -18.62 -30.95 17.55
CA THR A 368 -17.23 -30.48 17.56
C THR A 368 -17.06 -29.17 16.81
N LYS A 369 -17.84 -28.99 15.73
CA LYS A 369 -17.90 -27.75 14.96
C LYS A 369 -18.35 -26.59 15.83
N ILE A 370 -19.48 -26.73 16.51
CA ILE A 370 -19.96 -25.69 17.44
C ILE A 370 -18.90 -25.45 18.53
N TYR A 371 -18.33 -26.51 19.10
CA TYR A 371 -17.34 -26.43 20.17
C TYR A 371 -16.16 -25.52 19.83
N VAL A 372 -15.50 -25.74 18.69
CA VAL A 372 -14.31 -24.97 18.31
C VAL A 372 -14.63 -23.56 17.81
N CYS A 373 -15.86 -23.32 17.33
CA CYS A 373 -16.28 -22.03 16.82
C CYS A 373 -16.81 -21.07 17.90
N VAL A 374 -17.12 -21.54 19.12
CA VAL A 374 -17.65 -20.69 20.23
C VAL A 374 -16.62 -19.64 20.70
N ARG A 375 -15.32 -19.94 20.62
CA ARG A 375 -14.21 -19.06 21.01
C ARG A 375 -13.11 -19.09 19.95
N ARG A 376 -13.33 -18.35 18.87
CA ARG A 376 -12.53 -18.42 17.62
C ARG A 376 -11.03 -18.15 17.81
N GLU A 377 -10.65 -17.26 18.72
CA GLU A 377 -9.24 -17.00 19.08
C GLU A 377 -8.49 -18.27 19.52
N TYR A 378 -9.19 -19.21 20.15
CA TYR A 378 -8.62 -20.44 20.72
C TYR A 378 -9.09 -21.70 19.97
N ALA A 379 -9.68 -21.55 18.78
CA ALA A 379 -10.32 -22.65 18.05
C ALA A 379 -9.36 -23.85 17.85
N LEU A 380 -8.11 -23.59 17.46
CA LEU A 380 -7.12 -24.64 17.25
C LEU A 380 -6.80 -25.39 18.55
N GLY A 381 -6.58 -24.66 19.65
CA GLY A 381 -6.33 -25.26 20.96
C GLY A 381 -7.51 -26.12 21.44
N LEU A 382 -8.74 -25.65 21.22
CA LEU A 382 -9.95 -26.41 21.51
C LEU A 382 -10.07 -27.69 20.66
N ALA A 383 -9.72 -27.63 19.38
CA ALA A 383 -9.69 -28.80 18.51
C ALA A 383 -8.63 -29.82 18.98
N GLN A 384 -7.41 -29.37 19.28
CA GLN A 384 -6.33 -30.20 19.79
C GLN A 384 -6.75 -30.89 21.10
N PHE A 385 -7.31 -30.14 22.04
CA PHE A 385 -7.86 -30.69 23.28
C PHE A 385 -8.92 -31.75 23.00
N TRP A 386 -9.88 -31.46 22.12
CA TRP A 386 -10.95 -32.41 21.80
C TRP A 386 -10.39 -33.72 21.23
N VAL A 387 -9.45 -33.61 20.29
CA VAL A 387 -8.77 -34.77 19.69
C VAL A 387 -8.08 -35.59 20.77
N GLN A 388 -7.29 -34.98 21.65
CA GLN A 388 -6.55 -35.73 22.67
C GLN A 388 -7.48 -36.34 23.72
N PHE A 389 -8.49 -35.58 24.18
CA PHE A 389 -9.47 -36.04 25.15
C PHE A 389 -10.32 -37.20 24.62
N SER A 390 -10.73 -37.17 23.34
CA SER A 390 -11.51 -38.25 22.71
C SER A 390 -10.78 -39.59 22.63
N LYS A 391 -9.45 -39.57 22.73
CA LYS A 391 -8.61 -40.76 22.73
C LYS A 391 -8.30 -41.27 24.15
N THR A 392 -8.94 -40.69 25.17
CA THR A 392 -8.93 -41.18 26.55
C THR A 392 -10.21 -41.96 26.83
N GLU A 393 -10.18 -42.84 27.83
CA GLU A 393 -11.37 -43.57 28.31
C GLU A 393 -12.26 -42.72 29.25
N CYS A 394 -11.99 -41.40 29.36
CA CYS A 394 -12.73 -40.49 30.23
C CYS A 394 -14.15 -40.25 29.69
N SER A 395 -15.15 -40.76 30.40
CA SER A 395 -16.57 -40.62 30.03
C SER A 395 -17.19 -39.32 30.53
N ASN A 396 -16.56 -38.67 31.52
CA ASN A 396 -17.08 -37.46 32.13
C ASN A 396 -17.11 -36.28 31.13
N PRO A 397 -18.27 -35.62 30.93
CA PRO A 397 -18.38 -34.46 30.04
C PRO A 397 -17.86 -33.15 30.65
N ALA A 398 -17.72 -33.04 31.98
CA ALA A 398 -17.34 -31.81 32.67
C ALA A 398 -16.02 -31.18 32.19
N PRO A 399 -14.93 -31.94 31.93
CA PRO A 399 -13.70 -31.40 31.36
C PRO A 399 -13.88 -30.59 30.08
N ARG A 400 -14.77 -31.04 29.17
CA ARG A 400 -15.06 -30.32 27.92
C ARG A 400 -15.75 -29.00 28.18
N VAL A 401 -16.64 -28.94 29.18
CA VAL A 401 -17.30 -27.71 29.63
C VAL A 401 -16.30 -26.76 30.27
N THR A 402 -15.41 -27.25 31.13
CA THR A 402 -14.33 -26.44 31.73
C THR A 402 -13.46 -25.78 30.66
N MET A 403 -13.06 -26.53 29.63
CA MET A 403 -12.27 -25.97 28.52
C MET A 403 -13.03 -24.93 27.69
N LEU A 404 -14.36 -25.01 27.55
CA LEU A 404 -15.13 -23.92 26.94
C LEU A 404 -15.20 -22.67 27.80
N GLN A 405 -15.24 -22.84 29.12
CA GLN A 405 -15.21 -21.73 30.07
C GLN A 405 -13.82 -21.07 30.13
N GLN A 406 -12.76 -21.82 29.84
CA GLN A 406 -11.36 -21.38 29.91
C GLN A 406 -10.56 -21.85 28.68
N PRO A 407 -10.92 -21.38 27.48
CA PRO A 407 -10.39 -21.90 26.21
C PRO A 407 -8.88 -21.66 26.04
N GLN A 408 -8.32 -20.66 26.71
CA GLN A 408 -6.88 -20.42 26.74
C GLN A 408 -6.07 -21.56 27.35
N CYS A 409 -6.71 -22.44 28.14
CA CYS A 409 -6.05 -23.61 28.74
C CYS A 409 -6.02 -24.83 27.82
N ALA A 410 -6.82 -24.83 26.76
CA ALA A 410 -7.02 -25.98 25.88
C ALA A 410 -5.73 -26.51 25.22
N PRO A 411 -4.85 -25.69 24.61
CA PRO A 411 -3.64 -26.21 23.97
C PRO A 411 -2.69 -26.86 24.98
N TYR A 412 -2.44 -26.21 26.13
CA TYR A 412 -1.58 -26.73 27.19
C TYR A 412 -2.13 -28.03 27.79
N THR A 413 -3.44 -28.09 27.98
CA THR A 413 -4.13 -29.28 28.48
C THR A 413 -4.03 -30.43 27.46
N ALA A 414 -4.16 -30.14 26.16
CA ALA A 414 -4.03 -31.14 25.10
C ALA A 414 -2.65 -31.80 25.10
N ASP A 415 -1.58 -31.00 25.20
CA ASP A 415 -0.20 -31.48 25.24
C ASP A 415 0.08 -32.38 26.45
N VAL A 416 -0.45 -32.00 27.62
CA VAL A 416 -0.35 -32.82 28.83
C VAL A 416 -1.13 -34.13 28.67
N ILE A 417 -2.36 -34.10 28.16
CA ILE A 417 -3.14 -35.33 27.92
C ILE A 417 -2.41 -36.26 26.95
N GLU A 418 -1.85 -35.72 25.87
CA GLU A 418 -1.04 -36.50 24.93
C GLU A 418 0.17 -37.14 25.62
N PHE A 419 0.88 -36.38 26.46
CA PHE A 419 2.01 -36.89 27.24
C PHE A 419 1.57 -38.03 28.17
N LEU A 420 0.50 -37.84 28.94
CA LEU A 420 -0.01 -38.84 29.87
C LEU A 420 -0.42 -40.13 29.14
N ARG A 421 -1.01 -40.02 27.95
CA ARG A 421 -1.35 -41.17 27.11
C ARG A 421 -0.12 -41.95 26.67
N LYS A 422 0.92 -41.27 26.20
CA LYS A 422 2.20 -41.90 25.78
C LYS A 422 2.97 -42.57 26.93
N ASN A 423 2.63 -42.26 28.18
CA ASN A 423 3.28 -42.82 29.37
C ASN A 423 2.31 -43.61 30.25
N GLU A 424 1.14 -44.02 29.74
CA GLU A 424 0.15 -44.85 30.46
C GLU A 424 -0.39 -44.26 31.78
N LEU A 425 -0.35 -42.93 31.94
CA LEU A 425 -0.85 -42.19 33.11
C LEU A 425 -2.18 -41.46 32.85
N HIS A 426 -2.97 -41.92 31.89
CA HIS A 426 -4.16 -41.23 31.37
C HIS A 426 -5.49 -41.75 31.93
N ASN A 427 -5.48 -42.32 33.15
CA ASN A 427 -6.72 -42.75 33.81
C ASN A 427 -7.69 -41.57 34.03
N GLU A 428 -8.98 -41.86 34.19
CA GLU A 428 -10.03 -40.83 34.26
C GLU A 428 -9.77 -39.77 35.33
N ARG A 429 -9.33 -40.17 36.53
CA ARG A 429 -9.01 -39.26 37.64
C ARG A 429 -7.92 -38.26 37.24
N ASN A 430 -6.84 -38.75 36.64
CA ASN A 430 -5.71 -37.93 36.20
C ASN A 430 -6.15 -36.91 35.14
N ILE A 431 -6.93 -37.34 34.14
CA ILE A 431 -7.42 -36.47 33.07
C ILE A 431 -8.34 -35.38 33.62
N ILE A 432 -9.26 -35.72 34.53
CA ILE A 432 -10.16 -34.73 35.15
C ILE A 432 -9.36 -33.69 35.94
N ALA A 433 -8.36 -34.12 36.72
CA ALA A 433 -7.53 -33.23 37.52
C ALA A 433 -6.75 -32.24 36.64
N VAL A 434 -6.11 -32.73 35.57
CA VAL A 434 -5.38 -31.88 34.61
C VAL A 434 -6.31 -30.87 33.93
N CYS A 435 -7.50 -31.30 33.49
CA CYS A 435 -8.46 -30.39 32.87
C CYS A 435 -8.96 -29.29 33.83
N ASN A 436 -9.01 -29.55 35.13
CA ASN A 436 -9.42 -28.58 36.14
C ASN A 436 -8.28 -27.69 36.65
N ALA A 437 -7.04 -27.95 36.25
CA ALA A 437 -5.84 -27.28 36.75
C ALA A 437 -5.62 -25.86 36.17
N LYS A 438 -6.44 -25.42 35.21
CA LYS A 438 -6.37 -24.08 34.59
C LYS A 438 -4.98 -23.74 34.03
N LEU A 439 -4.39 -24.68 33.30
CA LEU A 439 -3.03 -24.57 32.78
C LEU A 439 -2.93 -23.43 31.75
N THR A 440 -2.11 -22.42 32.02
CA THR A 440 -1.90 -21.26 31.12
C THR A 440 -0.52 -21.23 30.47
N ASN A 441 0.33 -22.22 30.76
CA ASN A 441 1.67 -22.36 30.19
C ASN A 441 2.12 -23.83 30.20
N ASN A 442 3.34 -24.07 29.71
CA ASN A 442 3.95 -25.39 29.58
C ASN A 442 4.56 -25.95 30.88
N ALA A 443 4.36 -25.32 32.05
CA ALA A 443 5.03 -25.72 33.30
C ALA A 443 4.72 -27.17 33.69
N LEU A 444 3.46 -27.62 33.60
CA LEU A 444 3.11 -29.01 33.91
C LEU A 444 3.77 -29.99 32.94
N TYR A 445 3.69 -29.72 31.63
CA TYR A 445 4.32 -30.55 30.62
C TYR A 445 5.83 -30.68 30.84
N ASN A 446 6.50 -29.56 31.11
CA ASN A 446 7.94 -29.55 31.38
C ASN A 446 8.30 -30.23 32.71
N MET A 447 7.44 -30.10 33.73
CA MET A 447 7.59 -30.81 34.99
C MET A 447 7.55 -32.33 34.79
N LEU A 448 6.57 -32.81 34.03
CA LEU A 448 6.43 -34.23 33.71
C LEU A 448 7.62 -34.77 32.92
N ASN A 449 8.16 -34.01 31.97
CA ASN A 449 9.38 -34.37 31.25
C ASN A 449 10.59 -34.53 32.19
N ILE A 450 10.78 -33.58 33.11
CA ILE A 450 11.90 -33.62 34.06
C ILE A 450 11.74 -34.78 35.06
N MET A 451 10.51 -35.06 35.52
CA MET A 451 10.23 -36.23 36.35
C MET A 451 10.55 -37.53 35.59
N LYS A 452 10.22 -37.60 34.30
CA LYS A 452 10.55 -38.75 33.44
C LYS A 452 12.06 -38.91 33.26
N GLU A 453 12.78 -37.82 32.97
CA GLU A 453 14.24 -37.83 32.83
C GLU A 453 14.94 -38.27 34.12
N ALA A 454 14.45 -37.80 35.26
CA ALA A 454 14.94 -38.20 36.59
C ALA A 454 14.47 -39.61 37.03
N LYS A 455 13.65 -40.30 36.22
CA LYS A 455 13.08 -41.62 36.50
C LYS A 455 12.25 -41.67 37.79
N ILE A 456 11.58 -40.57 38.11
CA ILE A 456 10.67 -40.46 39.27
C ILE A 456 9.20 -40.37 38.86
N LEU A 457 8.90 -40.39 37.55
CA LEU A 457 7.54 -40.33 37.05
C LEU A 457 6.87 -41.71 37.09
N ASP A 458 5.90 -41.85 37.98
CA ASP A 458 5.00 -43.00 38.12
C ASP A 458 3.62 -42.52 38.63
N GLN A 459 2.67 -43.44 38.86
CA GLN A 459 1.35 -43.05 39.35
C GLN A 459 1.40 -42.46 40.77
N THR A 460 2.30 -42.93 41.63
CA THR A 460 2.41 -42.47 43.03
C THR A 460 2.90 -41.03 43.12
N SER A 461 4.00 -40.71 42.44
CA SER A 461 4.55 -39.35 42.31
C SER A 461 3.57 -38.40 41.61
N PHE A 462 2.78 -38.89 40.66
CA PHE A 462 1.76 -38.07 40.01
C PHE A 462 0.56 -37.83 40.92
N ASP A 463 0.10 -38.82 41.69
CA ASP A 463 -1.00 -38.69 42.64
C ASP A 463 -0.73 -37.63 43.72
N ILE A 464 0.52 -37.45 44.15
CA ILE A 464 0.90 -36.40 45.10
C ILE A 464 1.03 -35.02 44.43
N LEU A 465 1.32 -34.96 43.12
CA LEU A 465 1.42 -33.71 42.35
C LEU A 465 0.05 -33.13 42.02
N LEU A 466 -0.92 -33.97 41.63
CA LEU A 466 -2.25 -33.53 41.16
C LEU A 466 -2.96 -32.52 42.09
N PRO A 467 -2.98 -32.70 43.43
CA PRO A 467 -3.61 -31.73 44.33
C PRO A 467 -2.88 -30.38 44.44
N LYS A 468 -1.67 -30.26 43.88
CA LYS A 468 -0.80 -29.08 43.99
C LYS A 468 -0.62 -28.32 42.68
N LEU A 469 -1.39 -28.66 41.64
CA LEU A 469 -1.26 -28.04 40.32
C LEU A 469 -1.52 -26.53 40.29
N SER A 470 -2.17 -25.96 41.31
CA SER A 470 -2.29 -24.51 41.45
C SER A 470 -0.95 -23.79 41.62
N PHE A 471 0.12 -24.51 42.00
CA PHE A 471 1.49 -24.00 42.19
C PHE A 471 2.49 -24.57 41.18
N ILE A 472 2.01 -25.02 40.01
CA ILE A 472 2.82 -25.80 39.08
C ILE A 472 4.04 -25.04 38.54
N LYS A 473 3.98 -23.72 38.36
CA LYS A 473 5.14 -22.92 37.90
C LYS A 473 6.23 -22.92 38.96
N THR A 474 5.87 -22.66 40.22
CA THR A 474 6.80 -22.68 41.36
C THR A 474 7.41 -24.06 41.56
N LEU A 475 6.58 -25.11 41.52
CA LEU A 475 7.02 -26.50 41.63
C LEU A 475 7.96 -26.91 40.50
N TYR A 476 7.59 -26.59 39.25
CA TYR A 476 8.43 -26.82 38.08
C TYR A 476 9.80 -26.13 38.23
N SER A 477 9.80 -24.86 38.64
CA SER A 477 11.03 -24.10 38.84
C SER A 477 11.92 -24.72 39.93
N GLY A 478 11.34 -25.12 41.07
CA GLY A 478 12.08 -25.81 42.14
C GLY A 478 12.68 -27.13 41.65
N ALA A 479 11.88 -27.95 40.98
CA ALA A 479 12.32 -29.23 40.44
C ALA A 479 13.38 -29.08 39.36
N LYS A 480 13.25 -28.09 38.46
CA LYS A 480 14.27 -27.76 37.45
C LYS A 480 15.58 -27.36 38.11
N CYS A 481 15.55 -26.61 39.22
CA CYS A 481 16.76 -26.27 39.96
C CYS A 481 17.48 -27.51 40.50
N LEU A 482 16.73 -28.47 41.03
CA LEU A 482 17.30 -29.74 41.48
C LEU A 482 17.82 -30.58 40.32
N ALA A 483 17.07 -30.67 39.23
CA ALA A 483 17.46 -31.42 38.03
C ALA A 483 18.74 -30.89 37.40
N ASN A 484 18.89 -29.56 37.30
CA ASN A 484 20.11 -28.89 36.84
C ASN A 484 21.36 -29.22 37.69
N ALA A 485 21.15 -29.60 38.96
CA ALA A 485 22.19 -30.00 39.88
C ALA A 485 22.31 -31.54 40.02
N GLU A 486 21.56 -32.32 39.23
CA GLU A 486 21.45 -33.79 39.33
C GLU A 486 21.01 -34.28 40.72
N LYS A 487 20.13 -33.51 41.36
CA LYS A 487 19.60 -33.79 42.72
C LYS A 487 18.10 -34.06 42.75
N LEU A 488 17.45 -34.12 41.59
CA LEU A 488 16.04 -34.45 41.56
C LEU A 488 15.89 -35.97 41.67
N ASP A 489 15.40 -36.41 42.83
CA ASP A 489 15.01 -37.79 43.14
C ASP A 489 13.63 -37.77 43.84
N SER A 490 13.06 -38.93 44.13
CA SER A 490 11.73 -39.03 44.75
C SER A 490 11.65 -38.33 46.11
N ILE A 491 12.73 -38.37 46.91
CA ILE A 491 12.76 -37.77 48.25
C ILE A 491 12.72 -36.25 48.15
N ASN A 492 13.60 -35.67 47.33
CA ASN A 492 13.65 -34.23 47.16
C ASN A 492 12.39 -33.72 46.45
N PHE A 493 11.82 -34.49 45.53
CA PHE A 493 10.53 -34.19 44.93
C PHE A 493 9.40 -34.12 45.96
N ASP A 494 9.28 -35.12 46.84
CA ASP A 494 8.27 -35.14 47.93
C ASP A 494 8.40 -33.92 48.85
N ILE A 495 9.63 -33.47 49.12
CA ILE A 495 9.89 -32.27 49.93
C ILE A 495 9.31 -31.02 49.24
N LEU A 496 9.51 -30.88 47.92
CA LEU A 496 8.93 -29.75 47.17
C LEU A 496 7.39 -29.78 47.19
N ILE A 497 6.80 -30.97 47.07
CA ILE A 497 5.33 -31.14 47.02
C ILE A 497 4.65 -30.86 48.37
N LYS A 498 5.34 -31.14 49.49
CA LYS A 498 4.82 -30.84 50.83
C LYS A 498 4.65 -29.35 51.10
N ASP A 499 5.50 -28.52 50.52
CA ASP A 499 5.46 -27.06 50.69
C ASP A 499 5.68 -26.34 49.33
N PRO A 500 4.63 -26.33 48.47
CA PRO A 500 4.76 -25.93 47.07
C PRO A 500 5.08 -24.44 46.89
N ILE A 501 4.60 -23.58 47.80
CA ILE A 501 4.83 -22.13 47.73
C ILE A 501 6.33 -21.79 47.93
N ASN A 502 7.05 -22.61 48.69
CA ASN A 502 8.47 -22.46 48.98
C ASN A 502 9.38 -23.32 48.10
N ALA A 503 8.86 -23.97 47.05
CA ALA A 503 9.61 -25.00 46.33
C ALA A 503 10.95 -24.49 45.75
N VAL A 504 11.02 -23.24 45.27
CA VAL A 504 12.27 -22.66 44.76
C VAL A 504 13.30 -22.44 45.90
N ALA A 505 12.85 -21.92 47.05
CA ALA A 505 13.69 -21.71 48.22
C ALA A 505 14.19 -23.04 48.80
N LEU A 506 13.33 -24.05 48.87
CA LEU A 506 13.67 -25.40 49.30
C LEU A 506 14.68 -26.06 48.35
N ALA A 507 14.45 -25.96 47.04
CA ALA A 507 15.40 -26.45 46.03
C ALA A 507 16.79 -25.83 46.22
N LYS A 508 16.87 -24.52 46.47
CA LYS A 508 18.13 -23.84 46.78
C LYS A 508 18.78 -24.38 48.06
N LYS A 509 18.03 -24.60 49.14
CA LYS A 509 18.54 -25.17 50.41
C LYS A 509 19.08 -26.60 50.22
N MET A 510 18.45 -27.40 49.36
CA MET A 510 18.92 -28.74 48.97
C MET A 510 20.11 -28.71 47.98
N GLY A 511 20.55 -27.50 47.59
CA GLY A 511 21.69 -27.27 46.72
C GLY A 511 21.40 -27.44 45.23
N GLY A 512 20.16 -27.19 44.82
CA GLY A 512 19.77 -26.99 43.43
C GLY A 512 20.38 -25.72 42.83
N LYS A 513 20.47 -25.67 41.50
CA LYS A 513 21.07 -24.56 40.74
C LYS A 513 20.10 -24.00 39.70
N PRO A 514 20.01 -22.67 39.54
CA PRO A 514 19.10 -22.06 38.57
C PRO A 514 19.55 -22.27 37.11
N TYR A 515 20.71 -22.87 36.87
CA TYR A 515 21.24 -23.17 35.53
C TYR A 515 21.92 -24.56 35.53
N PRO A 516 21.95 -25.27 34.38
CA PRO A 516 22.71 -26.50 34.20
C PRO A 516 24.22 -26.29 34.43
N LYS A 517 24.94 -27.33 34.86
CA LYS A 517 26.40 -27.28 35.11
C LYS A 517 27.20 -26.72 33.92
N ASP A 518 26.84 -27.10 32.69
CA ASP A 518 27.61 -26.78 31.48
C ASP A 518 27.11 -25.55 30.72
N TYR A 519 25.97 -24.97 31.13
CA TYR A 519 25.30 -23.90 30.38
C TYR A 519 24.75 -22.81 31.30
N THR A 520 25.62 -21.93 31.79
CA THR A 520 25.26 -20.86 32.74
C THR A 520 24.34 -19.77 32.15
N PHE A 521 24.24 -19.70 30.82
CA PHE A 521 23.34 -18.77 30.13
C PHE A 521 21.88 -19.28 30.09
N LEU A 522 21.64 -20.59 30.24
CA LEU A 522 20.30 -21.17 30.31
C LEU A 522 19.78 -21.10 31.75
N LYS A 523 19.20 -19.95 32.08
CA LYS A 523 18.65 -19.72 33.42
C LYS A 523 17.19 -20.13 33.50
N ASN A 524 16.83 -20.76 34.61
CA ASN A 524 15.46 -21.02 35.00
C ASN A 524 14.79 -19.69 35.38
N ALA A 525 13.81 -19.28 34.58
CA ALA A 525 13.15 -18.00 34.71
C ALA A 525 12.45 -17.81 36.08
N GLY A 526 11.70 -18.81 36.56
CA GLY A 526 11.06 -18.74 37.89
C GLY A 526 12.08 -18.63 39.04
N ALA A 527 13.26 -19.24 38.91
CA ALA A 527 14.32 -19.10 39.92
C ALA A 527 15.01 -17.72 39.87
N GLN A 528 15.04 -17.09 38.68
CA GLN A 528 15.48 -15.70 38.55
C GLN A 528 14.47 -14.74 39.16
N ASP A 529 13.18 -14.93 38.90
CA ASP A 529 12.10 -14.14 39.50
C ASP A 529 12.16 -14.19 41.02
N PHE A 530 12.26 -15.38 41.60
CA PHE A 530 12.49 -15.55 43.04
C PHE A 530 13.68 -14.72 43.53
N ALA A 531 14.84 -14.83 42.88
CA ALA A 531 16.05 -14.10 43.29
C ALA A 531 15.89 -12.57 43.15
N THR A 532 15.24 -12.11 42.10
CA THR A 532 14.97 -10.70 41.82
C THR A 532 14.02 -10.12 42.86
N ILE A 533 12.91 -10.80 43.15
CA ILE A 533 11.93 -10.38 44.16
C ILE A 533 12.59 -10.27 45.54
N CYS A 534 13.33 -11.29 45.96
CA CYS A 534 14.06 -11.26 47.24
C CYS A 534 15.08 -10.11 47.28
N ARG A 535 15.92 -9.96 46.25
CA ARG A 535 16.92 -8.89 46.18
C ARG A 535 16.27 -7.50 46.24
N ASN A 536 15.24 -7.27 45.45
CA ASN A 536 14.57 -5.97 45.37
C ASN A 536 13.82 -5.68 46.67
N THR A 537 13.24 -6.69 47.31
CA THR A 537 12.66 -6.54 48.65
C THR A 537 13.71 -6.04 49.64
N LEU A 538 14.91 -6.64 49.68
CA LEU A 538 15.99 -6.20 50.55
C LEU A 538 16.42 -4.75 50.27
N LEU A 539 16.56 -4.38 48.99
CA LEU A 539 16.89 -3.00 48.60
C LEU A 539 15.81 -2.00 49.03
N LEU A 540 14.53 -2.36 48.86
CA LEU A 540 13.38 -1.57 49.30
C LEU A 540 13.36 -1.41 50.82
N CYS A 541 13.67 -2.48 51.57
CA CYS A 541 13.75 -2.40 53.02
C CYS A 541 14.93 -1.53 53.49
N GLN A 542 16.09 -1.62 52.84
CA GLN A 542 17.26 -0.79 53.12
C GLN A 542 16.97 0.69 52.87
N GLY A 543 16.40 1.03 51.71
CA GLY A 543 16.03 2.41 51.42
C GLY A 543 14.92 2.93 52.33
N HIS A 544 13.98 2.07 52.75
CA HIS A 544 12.97 2.44 53.75
C HIS A 544 13.60 2.77 55.10
N ARG A 545 14.54 1.94 55.61
CA ARG A 545 15.29 2.22 56.85
C ARG A 545 16.09 3.52 56.77
N GLN A 546 16.57 3.88 55.58
CA GLN A 546 17.27 5.14 55.33
C GLN A 546 16.34 6.35 55.14
N GLY A 547 15.01 6.14 55.19
CA GLY A 547 14.03 7.21 55.03
C GLY A 547 13.84 7.71 53.59
N LEU A 548 14.21 6.93 52.58
CA LEU A 548 14.21 7.37 51.18
C LEU A 548 12.83 7.37 50.51
N PHE A 549 11.89 6.52 50.97
CA PHE A 549 10.64 6.26 50.23
C PHE A 549 9.39 6.92 50.83
N PHE A 550 9.40 7.24 52.12
CA PHE A 550 8.25 7.83 52.78
C PHE A 550 8.67 9.08 53.55
N PRO A 551 8.03 10.24 53.31
CA PRO A 551 8.32 11.45 54.05
C PRO A 551 7.96 11.28 55.53
N LYS A 552 8.71 11.92 56.42
CA LYS A 552 8.36 11.98 57.84
C LYS A 552 7.03 12.72 58.00
N MET A 553 6.04 12.06 58.57
CA MET A 553 4.76 12.66 58.93
C MET A 553 4.79 13.21 60.35
N SER A 554 4.05 14.29 60.61
CA SER A 554 3.78 14.75 61.97
C SER A 554 2.86 13.77 62.72
N LEU A 555 2.77 13.91 64.04
CA LEU A 555 1.90 13.07 64.87
C LEU A 555 0.42 13.21 64.46
N GLU A 556 -0.03 14.43 64.15
CA GLU A 556 -1.39 14.73 63.70
C GLU A 556 -1.69 14.12 62.32
N GLN A 557 -0.73 14.18 61.39
CA GLN A 557 -0.85 13.54 60.08
C GLN A 557 -0.93 12.02 60.19
N THR A 558 -0.13 11.43 61.09
CA THR A 558 -0.13 9.99 61.35
C THR A 558 -1.48 9.54 61.92
N GLN A 559 -1.98 10.21 62.96
CA GLN A 559 -3.28 9.88 63.57
C GLN A 559 -4.45 10.06 62.60
N SER A 560 -4.42 11.10 61.77
CA SER A 560 -5.42 11.33 60.72
C SER A 560 -5.39 10.22 59.66
N PHE A 561 -4.19 9.83 59.20
CA PHE A 561 -4.00 8.75 58.25
C PHE A 561 -4.51 7.40 58.78
N GLU A 562 -4.11 7.04 60.01
CA GLU A 562 -4.47 5.77 60.63
C GLU A 562 -5.98 5.68 60.88
N LYS A 563 -6.60 6.77 61.35
CA LYS A 563 -8.06 6.86 61.52
C LYS A 563 -8.83 6.78 60.20
N GLY A 564 -8.30 7.37 59.13
CA GLY A 564 -8.93 7.36 57.80
C GLY A 564 -8.80 6.03 57.05
N ARG A 565 -7.79 5.20 57.37
CA ARG A 565 -7.53 3.92 56.66
C ARG A 565 -7.71 2.67 57.51
N ASN A 566 -7.99 2.82 58.80
CA ASN A 566 -8.13 1.71 59.75
C ASN A 566 -6.94 0.73 59.74
N LYS A 567 -5.72 1.26 59.58
CA LYS A 567 -4.45 0.53 59.60
C LYS A 567 -3.31 1.45 60.02
N THR A 568 -2.27 0.90 60.65
CA THR A 568 -1.12 1.69 61.08
C THR A 568 -0.31 2.21 59.88
N LEU A 569 0.42 3.30 60.08
CA LEU A 569 1.30 3.85 59.04
C LEU A 569 2.38 2.83 58.62
N ILE A 570 2.92 2.07 59.58
CA ILE A 570 3.95 1.05 59.35
C ILE A 570 3.40 -0.12 58.53
N GLU A 571 2.19 -0.57 58.83
CA GLU A 571 1.51 -1.62 58.04
C GLU A 571 1.30 -1.15 56.60
N ALA A 572 0.78 0.06 56.40
CA ALA A 572 0.55 0.62 55.07
C ALA A 572 1.84 0.78 54.25
N GLN A 573 2.94 1.20 54.89
CA GLN A 573 4.26 1.27 54.26
C GLN A 573 4.78 -0.11 53.90
N SER A 574 4.66 -1.09 54.80
CA SER A 574 5.09 -2.47 54.55
C SER A 574 4.34 -3.12 53.39
N GLU A 575 3.01 -3.00 53.36
CA GLU A 575 2.18 -3.48 52.24
C GLU A 575 2.60 -2.86 50.92
N THR A 576 2.95 -1.56 50.91
CA THR A 576 3.39 -0.85 49.71
C THR A 576 4.72 -1.41 49.21
N LEU A 577 5.71 -1.59 50.10
CA LEU A 577 7.01 -2.14 49.73
C LEU A 577 6.91 -3.58 49.22
N ILE A 578 6.12 -4.42 49.89
CA ILE A 578 5.87 -5.81 49.49
C ILE A 578 5.16 -5.86 48.13
N LYS A 579 4.19 -4.97 47.90
CA LYS A 579 3.50 -4.87 46.62
C LYS A 579 4.46 -4.47 45.50
N ILE A 580 5.33 -3.46 45.72
CA ILE A 580 6.35 -3.06 44.73
C ILE A 580 7.30 -4.22 44.45
N ALA A 581 7.78 -4.91 45.48
CA ALA A 581 8.72 -6.02 45.33
C ALA A 581 8.12 -7.19 44.54
N LYS A 582 6.86 -7.53 44.81
CA LYS A 582 6.11 -8.55 44.07
C LYS A 582 6.08 -8.24 42.57
N TYR A 583 5.80 -6.99 42.17
CA TYR A 583 5.77 -6.57 40.76
C TYR A 583 7.15 -6.40 40.12
N SER A 584 8.23 -6.77 40.81
CA SER A 584 9.59 -6.65 40.25
C SER A 584 10.09 -7.93 39.54
N GLY A 585 9.31 -9.02 39.57
CA GLY A 585 9.53 -10.21 38.76
C GLY A 585 8.77 -10.18 37.43
N ASP A 586 9.07 -11.15 36.55
CA ASP A 586 8.52 -11.30 35.20
C ASP A 586 7.26 -12.20 35.15
N GLN A 587 6.66 -12.55 36.30
CA GLN A 587 5.44 -13.37 36.44
C GLN A 587 5.62 -14.86 36.05
N GLU A 588 6.84 -15.35 36.21
CA GLU A 588 7.22 -16.75 35.98
C GLU A 588 6.85 -17.67 37.16
N LEU A 589 6.39 -17.11 38.27
CA LEU A 589 5.84 -17.83 39.42
C LEU A 589 4.33 -17.53 39.59
N GLU A 590 3.67 -18.24 40.51
CA GLU A 590 2.32 -17.89 40.91
C GLU A 590 2.28 -16.59 41.71
N GLU A 591 1.22 -15.80 41.54
CA GLU A 591 1.03 -14.51 42.21
C GLU A 591 1.13 -14.63 43.75
N GLU A 592 0.57 -15.71 44.30
CA GLU A 592 0.63 -16.03 45.74
C GLU A 592 2.07 -16.31 46.18
N THR A 593 2.85 -17.05 45.37
CA THR A 593 4.27 -17.34 45.63
C THR A 593 5.10 -16.06 45.61
N GLU A 594 4.92 -15.20 44.62
CA GLU A 594 5.66 -13.93 44.53
C GLU A 594 5.39 -13.03 45.74
N HIS A 595 4.12 -12.94 46.14
CA HIS A 595 3.73 -12.22 47.34
C HIS A 595 4.37 -12.83 48.60
N HIS A 596 4.33 -14.16 48.73
CA HIS A 596 4.94 -14.87 49.86
C HIS A 596 6.44 -14.62 49.95
N ASN A 597 7.17 -14.73 48.84
CA ASN A 597 8.61 -14.50 48.79
C ASN A 597 8.98 -13.08 49.20
N ALA A 598 8.23 -12.07 48.73
CA ALA A 598 8.42 -10.68 49.15
C ALA A 598 8.11 -10.50 50.64
N GLN A 599 7.00 -11.08 51.14
CA GLN A 599 6.60 -10.99 52.54
C GLN A 599 7.60 -11.66 53.49
N GLU A 600 8.06 -12.87 53.17
CA GLU A 600 9.04 -13.62 53.97
C GLU A 600 10.38 -12.88 54.00
N THR A 601 10.84 -12.41 52.83
CA THR A 601 12.09 -11.63 52.74
C THR A 601 11.99 -10.34 53.57
N TYR A 602 10.88 -9.60 53.45
CA TYR A 602 10.62 -8.41 54.25
C TYR A 602 10.63 -8.70 55.76
N SER A 603 9.98 -9.78 56.17
CA SER A 603 9.88 -10.18 57.57
C SER A 603 11.23 -10.63 58.14
N SER A 604 12.05 -11.32 57.35
CA SER A 604 13.41 -11.72 57.73
C SER A 604 14.36 -10.53 57.92
N PHE A 605 14.09 -9.41 57.24
CA PHE A 605 14.89 -8.19 57.36
C PHE A 605 14.46 -7.31 58.54
N LYS A 606 13.24 -7.48 59.08
CA LYS A 606 12.74 -6.68 60.21
C LYS A 606 13.48 -6.97 61.53
N PHE A 607 14.14 -8.12 61.63
CA PHE A 607 15.13 -8.46 62.66
C PHE A 607 16.54 -8.11 62.15
#